data_AF-A0A370TEK5-F1
#
_entry.id   AF-A0A370TEK5-F1
#
_cell.length_a   1.000
_cell.length_b   1.000
_cell.length_c   1.000
_cell.angle_alpha   90.00
_cell.angle_beta   90.00
_cell.angle_gamma   90.00
#
_symmetry.space_group_name_H-M   'P 1'
#
loop_
_entity.id
_entity.type
_entity.pdbx_description
1 polymer ?
#
loop_
_entity_poly.entity_id
_entity_poly.type
_entity_poly.pdbx_seq_one_letter_code
_entity_poly.pdbx_strand_id
1 'polypeptide(L)'
;MLVAPKKRQAATDYATKLEVASEYAKLKKFNKGESIEQFLQRWETTYAKAVKLKLSEIHEERPLFDLLLALRPIYPAFSVVHEHRVDQNIRDKSTLPDLYDMIEDFRRTPQSQNACVDSPTSARIVST
;
A
#
# COMPACT_ATOMS: atom_id res chain seq x y z
N MET A 1 41.64 24.51 -0.82
CA MET A 1 40.20 24.78 -0.65
C MET A 1 39.41 23.60 -1.22
N LEU A 2 38.95 22.66 -0.39
CA LEU A 2 38.15 21.50 -0.81
C LEU A 2 36.68 21.76 -0.49
N VAL A 3 36.02 22.59 -1.29
CA VAL A 3 34.57 22.87 -1.16
C VAL A 3 33.80 22.04 -2.18
N ALA A 4 33.85 20.71 -2.06
CA ALA A 4 32.95 19.84 -2.81
C ALA A 4 32.79 18.46 -2.15
N PRO A 5 31.94 18.35 -1.11
CA PRO A 5 31.20 17.08 -0.97
C PRO A 5 29.69 17.26 -0.81
N LYS A 6 29.17 18.44 -0.46
CA LYS A 6 27.75 18.60 -0.11
C LYS A 6 26.79 18.62 -1.30
N LYS A 7 27.22 19.11 -2.47
CA LYS A 7 26.34 19.20 -3.65
C LYS A 7 25.98 17.84 -4.25
N ARG A 8 26.87 16.83 -4.15
CA ARG A 8 26.60 15.49 -4.69
C ARG A 8 25.65 14.69 -3.81
N GLN A 9 25.80 14.80 -2.49
CA GLN A 9 24.95 14.10 -1.54
C GLN A 9 23.49 14.59 -1.60
N ALA A 10 23.28 15.91 -1.73
CA ALA A 10 21.95 16.48 -1.92
C ALA A 10 21.27 16.06 -3.25
N ALA A 11 22.05 15.86 -4.32
CA ALA A 11 21.52 15.37 -5.60
C ALA A 11 21.11 13.90 -5.52
N THR A 12 21.86 13.08 -4.78
CA THR A 12 21.52 11.68 -4.48
C THR A 12 20.24 11.61 -3.65
N ASP A 13 20.10 12.41 -2.59
CA ASP A 13 18.91 12.41 -1.74
C ASP A 13 17.64 12.83 -2.51
N TYR A 14 17.75 13.78 -3.44
CA TYR A 14 16.64 14.17 -4.31
C TYR A 14 16.27 13.08 -5.31
N ALA A 15 17.26 12.43 -5.95
CA ALA A 15 17.01 11.33 -6.86
C ALA A 15 16.31 10.15 -6.17
N THR A 16 16.75 9.79 -4.95
CA THR A 16 16.11 8.74 -4.15
C THR A 16 14.67 9.11 -3.76
N LYS A 17 14.41 10.38 -3.41
CA LYS A 17 13.03 10.83 -3.16
C LYS A 17 12.14 10.71 -4.39
N LEU A 18 12.65 11.08 -5.56
CA LEU A 18 11.91 10.98 -6.82
C LEU A 18 11.62 9.52 -7.19
N GLU A 19 12.59 8.63 -7.00
CA GLU A 19 12.44 7.20 -7.23
C GLU A 19 11.35 6.61 -6.33
N VAL A 20 11.40 6.89 -5.02
CA VAL A 20 10.40 6.42 -4.06
C VAL A 20 9.01 7.01 -4.34
N ALA A 21 8.92 8.28 -4.74
CA ALA A 21 7.65 8.88 -5.18
C ALA A 21 7.11 8.17 -6.44
N SER A 22 7.97 7.81 -7.39
CA SER A 22 7.58 7.07 -8.59
C SER A 22 7.11 5.65 -8.28
N GLU A 23 7.74 4.97 -7.32
CA GLU A 23 7.30 3.65 -6.81
C GLU A 23 5.95 3.77 -6.14
N TYR A 24 5.77 4.78 -5.28
CA TYR A 24 4.51 5.04 -4.60
C TYR A 24 3.36 5.34 -5.57
N ALA A 25 3.61 6.13 -6.61
CA ALA A 25 2.61 6.42 -7.64
C ALA A 25 2.12 5.16 -8.38
N LYS A 26 3.00 4.16 -8.57
CA LYS A 26 2.61 2.87 -9.16
C LYS A 26 1.73 2.07 -8.21
N LEU A 27 2.00 2.12 -6.91
CA LEU A 27 1.27 1.40 -5.87
C LEU A 27 -0.19 1.86 -5.71
N LYS A 28 -0.52 3.10 -6.12
CA LYS A 28 -1.90 3.62 -6.16
C LYS A 28 -2.85 2.84 -7.08
N LYS A 29 -2.31 2.00 -7.96
CA LYS A 29 -3.10 1.12 -8.83
C LYS A 29 -2.61 -0.31 -8.67
N PHE A 30 -3.51 -1.19 -8.26
CA PHE A 30 -3.20 -2.61 -8.23
C PHE A 30 -2.94 -3.14 -9.64
N ASN A 31 -1.82 -3.83 -9.82
CA ASN A 31 -1.54 -4.56 -11.05
C ASN A 31 -2.13 -5.97 -10.94
N LYS A 32 -3.09 -6.30 -11.80
CA LYS A 32 -3.76 -7.62 -11.80
C LYS A 32 -2.83 -8.81 -12.06
N GLY A 33 -1.59 -8.56 -12.49
CA GLY A 33 -0.57 -9.60 -12.70
C GLY A 33 0.28 -9.94 -11.48
N GLU A 34 0.15 -9.25 -10.33
CA GLU A 34 0.89 -9.54 -9.11
C GLU A 34 -0.03 -10.11 -8.02
N SER A 35 0.52 -10.93 -7.09
CA SER A 35 -0.27 -11.45 -5.98
C SER A 35 -0.57 -10.35 -4.97
N ILE A 36 -1.73 -10.46 -4.29
CA ILE A 36 -2.15 -9.47 -3.30
C ILE A 36 -1.13 -9.34 -2.15
N GLU A 37 -0.54 -10.45 -1.70
CA GLU A 37 0.52 -10.45 -0.67
C GLU A 37 1.77 -9.69 -1.13
N GLN A 38 2.21 -9.90 -2.37
CA GLN A 38 3.36 -9.16 -2.92
C GLN A 38 3.07 -7.67 -3.03
N PHE A 39 1.84 -7.32 -3.41
CA PHE A 39 1.39 -5.94 -3.48
C PHE A 39 1.39 -5.27 -2.09
N LEU A 40 0.84 -5.94 -1.07
CA LEU A 40 0.82 -5.43 0.31
C LEU A 40 2.23 -5.28 0.89
N GLN A 41 3.11 -6.25 0.64
CA GLN A 41 4.51 -6.18 1.07
C GLN A 41 5.26 -5.02 0.40
N ARG A 42 5.00 -4.76 -0.89
CA ARG A 42 5.55 -3.59 -1.58
C ARG A 42 5.02 -2.29 -0.98
N TRP A 43 3.74 -2.24 -0.65
CA TRP A 43 3.15 -1.10 0.06
C TRP A 43 3.83 -0.83 1.40
N GLU A 44 4.00 -1.83 2.26
CA GLU A 44 4.67 -1.69 3.56
C GLU A 44 6.12 -1.19 3.41
N THR A 45 6.87 -1.75 2.46
CA THR A 45 8.28 -1.41 2.24
C THR A 45 8.46 -0.01 1.64
N THR A 46 7.66 0.36 0.64
CA THR A 46 7.70 1.70 0.04
C THR A 46 7.19 2.76 1.01
N TYR A 47 6.14 2.47 1.78
CA TYR A 47 5.67 3.37 2.84
C TYR A 47 6.75 3.60 3.90
N ALA A 48 7.40 2.54 4.40
CA ALA A 48 8.50 2.67 5.37
C ALA A 48 9.66 3.52 4.85
N LYS A 49 10.05 3.34 3.57
CA LYS A 49 11.08 4.17 2.93
C LYS A 49 10.65 5.62 2.82
N ALA A 50 9.40 5.85 2.48
CA ALA A 50 8.91 7.18 2.19
C ALA A 50 8.60 8.00 3.46
N VAL A 51 8.19 7.34 4.55
CA VAL A 51 8.16 7.91 5.91
C VAL A 51 9.56 8.34 6.35
N LYS A 52 10.58 7.50 6.14
CA LYS A 52 11.99 7.84 6.45
C LYS A 52 12.48 9.07 5.66
N LEU A 53 12.04 9.20 4.41
CA LEU A 53 12.41 10.32 3.53
C LEU A 53 11.56 11.58 3.73
N LYS A 54 10.55 11.53 4.61
CA LYS A 54 9.58 12.61 4.86
C LYS A 54 8.99 13.17 3.55
N LEU A 55 8.52 12.27 2.69
CA LEU A 55 7.88 12.66 1.43
C LEU A 55 6.56 13.38 1.72
N SER A 56 6.40 14.57 1.13
CA SER A 56 5.19 15.39 1.32
C SER A 56 3.91 14.72 0.81
N GLU A 57 4.04 13.74 -0.08
CA GLU A 57 2.89 12.99 -0.63
C GLU A 57 2.27 12.02 0.38
N ILE A 58 3.03 11.64 1.42
CA ILE A 58 2.65 10.65 2.43
C ILE A 58 2.41 11.36 3.77
N HIS A 59 1.87 12.58 3.69
CA HIS A 59 1.43 13.29 4.86
C HIS A 59 -0.01 12.88 5.22
N GLU A 60 -0.22 12.66 6.52
CA GLU A 60 -1.53 12.47 7.15
C GLU A 60 -2.25 11.19 6.68
N GLU A 61 -3.50 11.32 6.28
CA GLU A 61 -4.45 10.25 5.96
C GLU A 61 -4.42 9.80 4.49
N ARG A 62 -3.68 10.51 3.62
CA ARG A 62 -3.61 10.19 2.19
C ARG A 62 -3.18 8.76 1.87
N PRO A 63 -2.20 8.14 2.57
CA PRO A 63 -1.78 6.78 2.27
C PRO A 63 -2.86 5.73 2.51
N LEU A 64 -3.72 5.97 3.51
CA LEU A 64 -4.86 5.09 3.81
C LEU A 64 -5.87 5.12 2.66
N PHE A 65 -6.24 6.33 2.20
CA PHE A 65 -7.15 6.48 1.07
C PHE A 65 -6.56 5.95 -0.23
N ASP A 66 -5.28 6.21 -0.50
CA ASP A 66 -4.59 5.69 -1.69
C ASP A 66 -4.59 4.15 -1.70
N LEU A 67 -4.36 3.49 -0.55
CA LEU A 67 -4.45 2.03 -0.41
C LEU A 67 -5.86 1.53 -0.66
N LEU A 68 -6.88 2.13 -0.02
CA LEU A 68 -8.28 1.74 -0.17
C LEU A 68 -8.75 1.87 -1.61
N LEU A 69 -8.35 2.95 -2.30
CA LEU A 69 -8.63 3.19 -3.71
C LEU A 69 -7.96 2.13 -4.60
N ALA A 70 -6.73 1.74 -4.27
CA ALA A 70 -6.00 0.70 -5.01
C ALA A 70 -6.61 -0.70 -4.81
N LEU A 71 -7.18 -0.98 -3.62
CA LEU A 71 -7.87 -2.24 -3.31
C LEU A 71 -9.31 -2.30 -3.84
N ARG A 72 -9.96 -1.15 -4.06
CA ARG A 72 -11.35 -1.05 -4.54
C ARG A 72 -11.67 -1.90 -5.77
N PRO A 73 -10.84 -2.00 -6.82
CA PRO A 73 -11.13 -2.84 -7.99
C PRO A 73 -11.05 -4.36 -7.72
N ILE A 74 -10.43 -4.79 -6.61
CA ILE A 74 -10.27 -6.20 -6.25
C ILE A 74 -11.28 -6.59 -5.17
N TYR A 75 -11.36 -5.78 -4.11
CA TYR A 75 -12.16 -6.02 -2.92
C TYR A 75 -13.02 -4.78 -2.59
N PRO A 76 -14.04 -4.50 -3.42
CA PRO A 76 -14.88 -3.31 -3.24
C PRO A 76 -15.61 -3.31 -1.89
N ALA A 77 -16.03 -4.48 -1.39
CA ALA A 77 -16.70 -4.61 -0.10
C ALA A 77 -15.79 -4.18 1.07
N PHE A 78 -14.52 -4.57 1.04
CA PHE A 78 -13.54 -4.16 2.05
C PHE A 78 -13.29 -2.66 1.97
N SER A 79 -12.98 -2.14 0.77
CA SER A 79 -12.67 -0.72 0.60
C SER A 79 -13.80 0.20 1.06
N VAL A 80 -15.06 -0.09 0.70
CA VAL A 80 -16.20 0.75 1.08
C VAL A 80 -16.42 0.78 2.61
N VAL A 81 -16.31 -0.37 3.28
CA VAL A 81 -16.48 -0.44 4.74
C VAL A 81 -15.39 0.36 5.45
N HIS A 82 -14.14 0.22 5.01
CA HIS A 82 -13.02 0.90 5.64
C HIS A 82 -12.95 2.39 5.27
N GLU A 83 -13.33 2.80 4.06
CA GLU A 83 -13.52 4.21 3.70
C GLU A 83 -14.54 4.87 4.62
N HIS A 84 -15.70 4.23 4.83
CA HIS A 84 -16.72 4.76 5.72
C HIS A 84 -16.22 4.87 7.17
N ARG A 85 -15.44 3.89 7.66
CA ARG A 85 -14.82 3.95 8.99
C ARG A 85 -13.83 5.11 9.12
N VAL A 86 -13.00 5.32 8.09
CA VAL A 86 -12.05 6.44 8.07
C VAL A 86 -12.80 7.77 8.06
N ASP A 87 -13.81 7.94 7.21
CA ASP A 87 -14.63 9.15 7.16
C ASP A 87 -15.33 9.44 8.50
N GLN A 88 -15.84 8.40 9.17
CA GLN A 88 -16.41 8.54 10.51
C GLN A 88 -15.38 9.00 11.53
N ASN A 89 -14.19 8.41 11.54
CA ASN A 89 -13.12 8.78 12.47
C ASN A 89 -12.63 10.23 12.26
N ILE A 90 -12.58 10.70 11.00
CA ILE A 90 -12.26 12.09 10.67
C ILE A 90 -13.34 13.03 11.24
N ARG A 91 -14.62 12.69 11.04
CA ARG A 91 -15.75 13.49 11.55
C ARG A 91 -15.76 13.55 13.08
N ASP A 92 -15.49 12.42 13.72
CA ASP A 92 -15.47 12.30 15.18
C ASP A 92 -14.14 12.76 15.80
N LYS A 93 -13.19 13.24 14.97
CA LYS A 93 -11.82 13.64 15.36
C LYS A 93 -11.11 12.58 16.23
N SER A 94 -11.43 11.32 15.96
CA SER A 94 -10.90 10.17 16.69
C SER A 94 -9.60 9.69 16.05
N THR A 95 -8.87 8.82 16.73
CA THR A 95 -7.60 8.27 16.24
C THR A 95 -7.81 7.51 14.94
N LEU A 96 -7.15 7.95 13.88
CA LEU A 96 -7.13 7.25 12.60
C LEU A 96 -6.34 5.95 12.73
N PRO A 97 -6.81 4.83 12.13
CA PRO A 97 -6.04 3.60 12.08
C PRO A 97 -4.76 3.82 11.26
N ASP A 98 -3.65 3.22 11.68
CA ASP A 98 -2.42 3.28 10.91
C ASP A 98 -2.51 2.39 9.65
N LEU A 99 -1.68 2.68 8.65
CA LEU A 99 -1.62 1.90 7.43
C LEU A 99 -1.29 0.42 7.73
N TYR A 100 -0.37 0.18 8.66
CA TYR A 100 0.00 -1.18 9.07
C TYR A 100 -1.17 -1.93 9.71
N ASP A 101 -1.94 -1.25 10.58
CA ASP A 101 -3.14 -1.84 11.18
C ASP A 101 -4.19 -2.20 10.12
N MET A 102 -4.35 -1.36 9.10
CA MET A 102 -5.28 -1.61 8.00
C MET A 102 -4.85 -2.79 7.12
N ILE A 103 -3.54 -2.97 6.89
CA ILE A 103 -3.00 -4.12 6.15
C ILE A 103 -3.18 -5.41 6.97
N GLU A 104 -2.95 -5.36 8.27
CA GLU A 104 -3.20 -6.49 9.18
C GLU A 104 -4.69 -6.86 9.24
N ASP A 105 -5.58 -5.87 9.32
CA ASP A 105 -7.03 -6.09 9.23
C ASP A 105 -7.39 -6.78 7.91
N PHE A 106 -6.78 -6.36 6.79
CA PHE A 106 -6.97 -6.99 5.49
C PHE A 106 -6.52 -8.46 5.48
N ARG A 107 -5.32 -8.78 6.02
CA ARG A 107 -4.82 -10.17 6.15
C ARG A 107 -5.73 -11.06 7.00
N ARG A 108 -6.40 -10.47 8.00
CA ARG A 108 -7.37 -11.19 8.85
C ARG A 108 -8.70 -11.45 8.14
N THR A 109 -9.02 -10.74 7.07
CA THR A 109 -10.25 -10.99 6.34
C THR A 109 -10.20 -12.31 5.56
N PRO A 110 -11.30 -13.08 5.53
CA PRO A 110 -11.36 -14.35 4.79
C PRO A 110 -11.16 -14.16 3.28
N GLN A 111 -11.40 -12.96 2.76
CA GLN A 111 -11.17 -12.61 1.35
C GLN A 111 -9.69 -12.61 0.95
N SER A 112 -8.77 -12.29 1.87
CA SER A 112 -7.33 -12.40 1.67
C SER A 112 -6.88 -13.88 1.65
N GLN A 113 -7.45 -14.71 2.52
CA GLN A 113 -7.12 -16.14 2.61
C GLN A 113 -7.57 -16.92 1.38
N ASN A 114 -8.72 -16.57 0.81
CA ASN A 114 -9.22 -17.19 -0.42
C ASN A 114 -8.37 -16.85 -1.65
N ALA A 115 -7.67 -15.70 -1.66
CA ALA A 115 -6.76 -15.33 -2.74
C ALA A 115 -5.46 -16.17 -2.77
N CYS A 116 -5.09 -16.78 -1.64
CA CYS A 116 -3.91 -17.65 -1.54
C CYS A 116 -4.18 -19.08 -2.07
N VAL A 117 -5.45 -19.48 -2.21
CA VAL A 117 -5.82 -20.84 -2.67
C VAL A 117 -6.13 -20.95 -4.17
N ASP A 118 -6.29 -19.83 -4.88
CA ASP A 118 -6.51 -19.82 -6.33
C ASP A 118 -5.18 -19.70 -7.13
N SER A 119 -4.29 -20.67 -6.95
CA SER A 119 -3.42 -21.10 -8.06
C SER A 119 -4.05 -22.36 -8.67
N PRO A 120 -4.14 -22.48 -10.00
CA PRO A 120 -4.91 -23.55 -10.64
C PRO A 120 -4.16 -24.88 -10.46
N THR A 121 -4.44 -25.58 -9.37
CA THR A 121 -4.20 -27.02 -9.29
C THR A 121 -5.17 -27.69 -10.25
N SER A 122 -4.69 -27.83 -11.48
CA SER A 122 -5.15 -28.85 -12.41
C SER A 122 -5.26 -30.20 -11.69
N ALA A 123 -6.25 -30.98 -12.13
CA ALA A 123 -6.61 -32.32 -11.67
C ALA A 123 -7.44 -32.36 -10.38
N ARG A 124 -8.74 -32.68 -10.52
CA ARG A 124 -9.19 -34.08 -10.54
C ARG A 124 -10.71 -34.11 -10.37
N ILE A 125 -11.45 -34.13 -11.48
CA ILE A 125 -12.81 -34.70 -11.47
C ILE A 125 -12.69 -36.07 -12.12
N VAL A 126 -12.42 -37.05 -11.27
CA VAL A 126 -12.85 -38.44 -11.46
C VAL A 126 -14.28 -38.51 -10.96
N SER A 127 -15.06 -39.44 -11.51
CA SER A 127 -16.40 -39.95 -11.12
C SER A 127 -17.49 -39.37 -12.02
N THR A 128 -18.33 -40.14 -12.72
CA THR A 128 -18.67 -41.58 -12.64
C THR A 128 -19.18 -42.03 -14.01
#